data_AF-A0A8B7WAA2-F1
#
_entry.id   AF-A0A8B7WAA2-F1
#
_cell.length_a   1.000
_cell.length_b   1.000
_cell.length_c   1.000
_cell.angle_alpha   90.00
_cell.angle_beta   90.00
_cell.angle_gamma   90.00
#
_symmetry.space_group_name_H-M   'P 1'
#
loop_
_entity.id
_entity.type
_entity.pdbx_description
1 polymer ?
#
loop_
_entity_poly.entity_id
_entity_poly.type
_entity_poly.pdbx_seq_one_letter_code
_entity_poly.pdbx_strand_id
1 'polypeptide(L)'
;MAMWFLWSLLLWGDAVPRPMVQVFVAVAGDPQNSSTCRVFLSCQAPNISDITYNWRREGTMDFGVEQHRLFTNGQVLSISLGLGDRDVAYSCIISNPVSWDVATVTPWESCHHEAASGKASYKDVLLVVVPVLLLLLLVGLFSARHCGPCSGKKKKDVCTDGVVAETENPLV
;
A
#
# COMPACT_ATOMS: atom_id res chain seq x y z
N MET A 1 44.84 -37.00 3.33
CA MET A 1 44.63 -35.62 2.85
C MET A 1 43.26 -35.43 2.20
N ALA A 2 42.80 -36.33 1.31
CA ALA A 2 41.44 -36.27 0.73
C ALA A 2 40.28 -36.23 1.74
N MET A 3 40.41 -36.96 2.86
CA MET A 3 39.38 -36.97 3.92
C MET A 3 39.21 -35.63 4.64
N TRP A 4 40.28 -34.82 4.72
CA TRP A 4 40.22 -33.47 5.28
C TRP A 4 39.50 -32.50 4.33
N PHE A 5 39.76 -32.62 3.02
CA PHE A 5 39.06 -31.84 2.00
C PHE A 5 37.56 -32.19 1.91
N LEU A 6 37.22 -33.48 2.01
CA LEU A 6 35.82 -33.94 2.04
C LEU A 6 35.08 -33.45 3.28
N TRP A 7 35.73 -33.46 4.45
CA TRP A 7 35.13 -32.93 5.68
C TRP A 7 34.88 -31.42 5.58
N SER A 8 35.83 -30.64 5.06
CA SER A 8 35.65 -29.20 4.83
C SER A 8 34.53 -28.89 3.83
N LEU A 9 34.34 -29.72 2.81
CA LEU A 9 33.26 -29.56 1.83
C LEU A 9 31.87 -29.88 2.41
N LEU A 10 31.78 -30.89 3.28
CA LEU A 10 30.54 -31.21 4.02
C LEU A 10 30.13 -30.06 4.96
N LEU A 11 31.08 -29.53 5.74
CA LEU A 11 30.83 -28.38 6.62
C LEU A 11 30.33 -27.12 5.88
N TRP A 12 30.78 -26.91 4.64
CA TRP A 12 30.30 -25.79 3.82
C TRP A 12 28.86 -26.00 3.35
N GLY A 13 28.48 -27.23 3.01
CA GLY A 13 27.10 -27.57 2.59
C GLY A 13 26.07 -27.38 3.70
N ASP A 14 26.51 -27.46 4.96
CA ASP A 14 25.67 -27.30 6.15
C ASP A 14 25.61 -25.85 6.67
N ALA A 15 26.15 -24.88 5.92
CA ALA A 15 26.09 -23.47 6.29
C ALA A 15 24.68 -22.89 6.10
N VAL A 16 24.15 -22.25 7.13
CA VAL A 16 22.85 -21.57 7.10
C VAL A 16 22.95 -20.32 6.20
N PRO A 17 22.05 -20.14 5.22
CA PRO A 17 22.05 -18.96 4.37
C PRO A 17 21.53 -17.73 5.13
N ARG A 18 21.80 -16.54 4.63
CA ARG A 18 21.31 -15.30 5.24
C ARG A 18 19.78 -15.24 5.28
N PRO A 19 19.16 -15.01 6.46
CA PRO A 19 17.71 -14.86 6.57
C PRO A 19 17.23 -13.56 5.90
N MET A 20 15.98 -13.56 5.46
CA MET A 20 15.26 -12.38 5.00
C MET A 20 14.09 -12.08 5.94
N VAL A 21 13.95 -10.82 6.36
CA VAL A 21 12.85 -10.40 7.23
C VAL A 21 11.87 -9.55 6.44
N GLN A 22 10.59 -9.94 6.47
CA GLN A 22 9.46 -9.21 5.90
C GLN A 22 8.65 -8.57 7.03
N VAL A 23 8.25 -7.31 6.83
CA VAL A 23 7.45 -6.55 7.81
C VAL A 23 6.03 -6.41 7.27
N PHE A 24 5.04 -6.88 8.03
CA PHE A 24 3.63 -6.76 7.70
C PHE A 24 2.94 -5.88 8.73
N VAL A 25 2.29 -4.80 8.31
CA VAL A 25 1.50 -3.93 9.19
C VAL A 25 0.09 -4.53 9.33
N ALA A 26 -0.42 -4.59 10.55
CA ALA A 26 -1.81 -4.98 10.77
C ALA A 26 -2.72 -3.81 10.37
N VAL A 27 -3.68 -4.05 9.48
CA VAL A 27 -4.72 -3.07 9.15
C VAL A 27 -5.53 -2.79 10.42
N ALA A 28 -5.36 -1.60 10.99
CA ALA A 28 -6.15 -1.16 12.13
C ALA A 28 -7.59 -0.90 11.66
N GLY A 29 -8.55 -1.66 12.19
CA GLY A 29 -9.95 -1.27 12.15
C GLY A 29 -10.12 -0.03 13.05
N ASP A 30 -10.41 1.10 12.42
CA ASP A 30 -10.56 2.44 13.00
C ASP A 30 -9.24 3.16 13.43
N PRO A 31 -8.74 4.12 12.63
CA PRO A 31 -7.49 4.84 12.88
C PRO A 31 -7.56 5.84 14.04
N GLN A 32 -8.71 5.99 14.71
CA GLN A 32 -8.90 7.11 15.65
C GLN A 32 -8.26 6.90 17.04
N ASN A 33 -7.94 5.66 17.47
CA ASN A 33 -7.65 5.39 18.90
C ASN A 33 -6.43 4.51 19.25
N SER A 34 -5.66 3.96 18.31
CA SER A 34 -4.46 3.18 18.68
C SER A 34 -3.20 4.04 18.61
N SER A 35 -2.66 4.47 19.76
CA SER A 35 -1.34 5.10 19.88
C SER A 35 -0.17 4.17 19.53
N THR A 36 -0.47 2.92 19.15
CA THR A 36 0.48 1.85 18.86
C THR A 36 0.21 1.25 17.48
N CYS A 37 1.27 1.02 16.72
CA CYS A 37 1.25 0.31 15.44
C CYS A 37 1.50 -1.19 15.68
N ARG A 38 0.57 -2.05 15.26
CA ARG A 38 0.77 -3.51 15.35
C ARG A 38 1.40 -4.02 14.06
N VAL A 39 2.50 -4.75 14.19
CA VAL A 39 3.23 -5.34 13.05
C VAL A 39 3.57 -6.81 13.31
N PHE A 40 3.72 -7.55 12.21
CA PHE A 40 4.18 -8.93 12.18
C PHE A 40 5.49 -8.99 11.38
N LEU A 41 6.54 -9.50 12.01
CA LEU A 41 7.83 -9.73 11.36
C LEU A 41 7.90 -11.20 10.97
N SER A 42 8.12 -11.50 9.69
CA SER A 42 8.31 -12.87 9.20
C SER A 42 9.75 -13.05 8.75
N CYS A 43 10.44 -14.05 9.29
CA CYS A 43 11.82 -14.37 8.96
C CYS A 43 11.86 -15.62 8.10
N GLN A 44 12.49 -15.58 6.93
CA GLN A 44 12.55 -16.72 6.03
C GLN A 44 13.98 -17.05 5.66
N ALA A 45 14.33 -18.33 5.76
CA ALA A 45 15.58 -18.86 5.22
C ALA A 45 15.32 -19.53 3.88
N PRO A 46 16.10 -19.26 2.83
CA PRO A 46 15.97 -19.96 1.56
C PRO A 46 16.47 -21.40 1.67
N ASN A 47 15.69 -22.35 1.13
CA ASN A 47 16.12 -23.74 0.90
C ASN A 47 16.55 -24.57 2.13
N ILE A 48 16.11 -24.22 3.35
CA ILE A 48 16.38 -25.01 4.57
C ILE A 48 15.13 -25.06 5.46
N SER A 49 14.74 -26.26 5.93
CA SER A 49 13.62 -26.49 6.84
C SER A 49 14.04 -26.73 8.29
N ASP A 50 15.22 -27.32 8.51
CA ASP A 50 15.64 -27.86 9.81
C ASP A 50 16.51 -26.86 10.58
N ILE A 51 15.96 -25.66 10.80
CA ILE A 51 16.63 -24.56 11.49
C ILE A 51 15.77 -24.03 12.63
N THR A 52 16.46 -23.53 13.66
CA THR A 52 15.82 -22.87 14.79
C THR A 52 15.71 -21.38 14.51
N TYR A 53 14.52 -20.81 14.74
CA TYR A 53 14.25 -19.39 14.63
C TYR A 53 14.18 -18.75 16.01
N ASN A 54 15.01 -17.72 16.22
CA ASN A 54 15.00 -16.91 17.43
C ASN A 54 14.92 -15.44 17.07
N TRP A 55 14.14 -14.69 17.83
CA TRP A 55 14.07 -13.24 17.69
C TRP A 55 14.77 -12.56 18.85
N ARG A 56 15.44 -11.46 18.55
CA ARG A 56 16.09 -10.58 19.51
C ARG A 56 15.60 -9.16 19.27
N ARG A 57 15.12 -8.50 20.31
CA ARG A 57 14.94 -7.04 20.30
C ARG A 57 16.27 -6.40 20.70
N GLU A 58 16.79 -5.52 19.86
CA GLU A 58 17.90 -4.64 20.16
C GLU A 58 17.35 -3.37 20.82
N GLY A 59 17.85 -3.02 22.01
CA GLY A 59 17.35 -1.89 22.79
C GLY A 59 18.16 -0.62 22.54
N THR A 60 17.54 0.54 22.74
CA THR A 60 18.30 1.79 22.88
C THR A 60 18.62 1.98 24.36
N MET A 61 19.91 2.09 24.68
CA MET A 61 20.41 2.36 26.03
C MET A 61 19.97 3.75 26.49
N ASP A 62 18.98 3.80 27.37
CA ASP A 62 18.94 4.84 28.38
C ASP A 62 19.46 4.21 29.68
N PHE A 63 20.68 4.57 30.06
CA PHE A 63 21.39 4.10 31.26
C PHE A 63 21.87 2.63 31.29
N GLY A 64 22.87 2.32 30.45
CA GLY A 64 23.97 1.42 30.82
C GLY A 64 23.70 -0.09 30.98
N VAL A 65 22.50 -0.59 30.69
CA VAL A 65 22.20 -2.04 30.71
C VAL A 65 21.53 -2.47 29.42
N GLU A 66 22.25 -3.24 28.61
CA GLU A 66 21.76 -3.76 27.33
C GLU A 66 20.69 -4.83 27.55
N GLN A 67 19.42 -4.40 27.63
CA GLN A 67 18.28 -5.28 27.85
C GLN A 67 17.87 -6.01 26.55
N HIS A 68 18.67 -6.98 26.13
CA HIS A 68 18.31 -7.85 25.02
C HIS A 68 17.13 -8.74 25.43
N ARG A 69 15.95 -8.53 24.82
CA ARG A 69 14.81 -9.45 24.98
C ARG A 69 14.87 -10.49 23.88
N LEU A 70 15.06 -11.75 24.28
CA LEU A 70 14.97 -12.90 23.40
C LEU A 70 13.53 -13.42 23.40
N PHE A 71 12.98 -13.58 22.21
CA PHE A 71 11.72 -14.25 21.97
C PHE A 71 12.02 -15.57 21.26
N THR A 72 11.89 -16.66 22.00
CA THR A 72 11.92 -18.01 21.46
C THR A 72 10.56 -18.34 20.88
N ASN A 73 10.57 -18.96 19.69
CA ASN A 73 9.45 -19.63 19.01
C ASN A 73 8.74 -18.80 17.93
N GLY A 74 9.25 -18.93 16.71
CA GLY A 74 8.44 -18.79 15.51
C GLY A 74 9.16 -18.11 14.36
N GLN A 75 8.84 -18.56 13.15
CA GLN A 75 9.16 -17.84 11.94
C GLN A 75 8.58 -16.41 11.95
N VAL A 76 7.50 -16.20 12.69
CA VAL A 76 6.76 -14.94 12.77
C VAL A 76 6.75 -14.39 14.20
N LEU A 77 7.05 -13.10 14.36
CA LEU A 77 6.96 -12.35 15.62
C LEU A 77 5.89 -11.25 15.51
N SER A 78 4.94 -11.20 16.45
CA SER A 78 3.95 -10.12 16.55
C SER A 78 4.35 -9.12 17.62
N ILE A 79 4.39 -7.84 17.27
CA ILE A 79 4.77 -6.75 18.18
C ILE A 79 3.84 -5.55 18.02
N SER A 80 3.77 -4.73 19.06
CA SER A 80 3.12 -3.41 19.02
C SER A 80 4.18 -2.35 19.30
N LEU A 81 4.33 -1.42 18.38
CA LEU A 81 5.31 -0.34 18.40
C LEU A 81 4.62 0.97 18.79
N GLY A 82 5.13 1.66 19.79
CA GLY A 82 4.72 3.00 20.17
C GLY A 82 5.67 4.08 19.66
N LEU A 83 5.33 5.36 19.92
CA LEU A 83 6.16 6.50 19.52
C LEU A 83 7.60 6.48 20.05
N GLY A 84 7.89 5.73 21.12
CA GLY A 84 9.22 5.55 21.69
C GLY A 84 10.03 4.40 21.08
N ASP A 85 9.42 3.54 20.26
CA ASP A 85 10.10 2.40 19.63
C ASP A 85 10.70 2.76 18.25
N ARG A 86 10.98 4.04 17.99
CA ARG A 86 11.39 4.51 16.64
C ARG A 86 12.70 3.90 16.18
N ASP A 87 13.66 3.82 17.11
CA ASP A 87 15.02 3.37 16.84
C ASP A 87 15.23 1.91 17.30
N VAL A 88 14.15 1.22 17.66
CA VAL A 88 14.21 -0.16 18.18
C VAL A 88 14.31 -1.12 17.01
N ALA A 89 15.45 -1.80 16.92
CA ALA A 89 15.68 -2.83 15.91
C ALA A 89 15.33 -4.23 16.43
N TYR A 90 15.00 -5.13 15.50
CA TYR A 90 14.74 -6.53 15.78
C TYR A 90 15.61 -7.38 14.87
N SER A 91 16.28 -8.36 15.46
CA SER A 91 17.14 -9.31 14.79
C SER A 91 16.50 -10.69 14.79
N CYS A 92 16.28 -11.25 13.60
CA CYS A 92 16.02 -12.68 13.44
C CYS A 92 17.33 -13.42 13.36
N ILE A 93 17.52 -14.40 14.24
CA ILE A 93 18.66 -15.29 14.29
C ILE A 93 18.16 -16.66 13.85
N ILE A 94 18.79 -17.21 12.81
CA ILE A 94 18.55 -18.58 12.37
C ILE A 94 19.80 -19.43 12.59
N SER A 95 19.62 -20.63 13.11
CA SER A 95 20.74 -21.51 13.45
C SER A 95 20.41 -22.97 13.20
N ASN A 96 21.41 -23.71 12.73
CA ASN A 96 21.46 -25.17 12.77
C ASN A 96 22.61 -25.63 13.69
N PRO A 97 22.83 -26.93 13.90
CA PRO A 97 23.92 -27.42 14.77
C PRO A 97 25.34 -27.01 14.35
N VAL A 98 25.53 -26.52 13.12
CA VAL A 98 26.84 -26.26 12.50
C VAL A 98 27.13 -24.76 12.39
N SER A 99 26.12 -23.94 12.12
CA SER A 99 26.26 -22.52 11.79
C SER A 99 25.01 -21.71 12.15
N TRP A 100 25.16 -20.39 12.13
CA TRP A 100 24.08 -19.43 12.38
C TRP A 100 24.27 -18.16 11.56
N ASP A 101 23.18 -17.47 11.24
CA ASP A 101 23.18 -16.16 10.59
C ASP A 101 22.03 -15.29 11.13
N VAL A 102 22.08 -13.99 10.85
CA VAL A 102 21.20 -12.97 11.42
C VAL A 102 20.77 -11.92 10.39
N ALA A 103 19.53 -11.46 10.50
CA ALA A 103 19.03 -10.29 9.78
C ALA A 103 18.32 -9.34 10.74
N THR A 104 18.65 -8.06 10.64
CA THR A 104 18.14 -7.00 11.51
C THR A 104 17.27 -6.04 10.72
N VAL A 105 16.14 -5.64 11.31
CA VAL A 105 15.22 -4.66 10.74
C VAL A 105 14.76 -3.65 11.79
N THR A 106 14.51 -2.43 11.35
CA THR A 106 13.76 -1.44 12.12
C THR A 106 12.34 -1.42 11.54
N PRO A 107 11.31 -1.87 12.28
CA PRO A 107 9.97 -2.01 11.73
C PRO A 107 9.12 -0.73 11.84
N TRP A 108 9.60 0.30 12.53
CA TRP A 108 8.87 1.55 12.76
C TRP A 108 8.60 2.33 11.47
N GLU A 109 9.53 2.27 10.52
CA GLU A 109 9.45 2.92 9.22
C GLU A 109 8.24 2.42 8.41
N SER A 110 7.89 1.14 8.53
CA SER A 110 6.71 0.56 7.88
C SER A 110 5.40 1.13 8.41
N CYS A 111 5.36 1.58 9.68
CA CYS A 111 4.19 2.23 10.26
C CYS A 111 3.95 3.65 9.71
N HIS A 112 4.97 4.32 9.15
CA HIS A 112 4.82 5.65 8.53
C HIS A 112 4.30 5.59 7.10
N HIS A 113 4.59 4.50 6.38
CA HIS A 113 4.23 4.38 4.97
C HIS A 113 2.73 4.12 4.76
N GLU A 114 2.03 3.45 5.69
CA GLU A 114 0.58 3.22 5.54
C GLU A 114 -0.28 4.44 5.89
N ALA A 115 0.23 5.40 6.69
CA ALA A 115 -0.50 6.65 6.95
C ALA A 115 -0.69 7.50 5.68
N ALA A 116 0.11 7.27 4.63
CA ALA A 116 -0.03 7.89 3.31
C ALA A 116 -0.90 7.07 2.33
N SER A 117 -1.23 5.81 2.64
CA SER A 117 -1.85 4.88 1.69
C SER A 117 -3.39 4.79 1.78
N GLY A 118 -4.02 5.59 2.64
CA GLY A 118 -5.47 5.49 2.92
C GLY A 118 -6.35 6.57 2.29
N LYS A 119 -5.78 7.58 1.64
CA LYS A 119 -6.55 8.64 0.98
C LYS A 119 -5.79 9.01 -0.27
N ALA A 120 -6.37 8.79 -1.45
CA ALA A 120 -5.97 9.56 -2.63
C ALA A 120 -5.87 11.01 -2.16
N SER A 121 -4.66 11.55 -2.11
CA SER A 121 -4.45 12.88 -1.57
C SER A 121 -5.38 13.78 -2.37
N TYR A 122 -6.16 14.64 -1.71
CA TYR A 122 -7.05 15.55 -2.43
C TYR A 122 -6.28 16.31 -3.52
N LYS A 123 -4.97 16.47 -3.33
CA LYS A 123 -4.00 17.01 -4.29
C LYS A 123 -3.87 16.17 -5.56
N ASP A 124 -3.84 14.84 -5.49
CA ASP A 124 -3.78 13.95 -6.66
C ASP A 124 -5.11 13.95 -7.40
N VAL A 125 -6.23 13.94 -6.68
CA VAL A 125 -7.56 14.07 -7.30
C VAL A 125 -7.69 15.45 -7.97
N LEU A 126 -7.26 16.52 -7.30
CA LEU A 126 -7.28 17.88 -7.84
C LEU A 126 -6.35 18.02 -9.07
N LEU A 127 -5.18 17.37 -9.06
CA LEU A 127 -4.25 17.34 -10.19
C LEU A 127 -4.82 16.65 -11.43
N VAL A 128 -5.79 15.74 -11.27
CA VAL A 128 -6.47 15.09 -12.41
C VAL A 128 -7.73 15.88 -12.82
N VAL A 129 -8.53 16.33 -11.85
CA VAL A 129 -9.80 17.01 -12.11
C VAL A 129 -9.60 18.38 -12.74
N VAL A 130 -8.59 19.15 -12.32
CA VAL A 130 -8.35 20.51 -12.83
C VAL A 130 -7.97 20.50 -14.32
N PRO A 131 -7.00 19.67 -14.80
CA PRO A 131 -6.70 19.59 -16.23
C PRO A 131 -7.87 19.08 -17.06
N VAL A 132 -8.63 18.10 -16.55
CA VAL A 132 -9.80 17.55 -17.27
C VAL A 132 -10.89 18.62 -17.42
N LEU A 133 -11.21 19.36 -16.35
CA LEU A 133 -12.19 20.44 -16.42
C LEU A 133 -11.74 21.57 -17.36
N LEU A 134 -10.46 21.94 -17.32
CA LEU A 134 -9.89 22.94 -18.22
C LEU A 134 -10.00 22.50 -19.69
N LEU A 135 -9.68 21.24 -19.99
CA LEU A 135 -9.83 20.68 -21.34
C LEU A 135 -11.29 20.71 -21.81
N LEU A 136 -12.25 20.35 -20.95
CA LEU A 136 -13.68 20.40 -21.28
C LEU A 136 -14.16 21.84 -21.56
N LEU A 137 -13.69 22.82 -20.78
CA LEU A 137 -14.01 24.23 -21.01
C LEU A 137 -13.41 24.75 -22.33
N LEU A 138 -12.17 24.37 -22.64
CA LEU A 138 -11.53 24.72 -23.91
C LEU A 138 -12.31 24.12 -25.09
N VAL A 139 -12.61 22.82 -25.05
CA VAL A 139 -13.40 22.14 -26.09
C VAL A 139 -14.77 22.81 -26.24
N GLY A 140 -15.48 23.08 -25.13
CA GLY A 140 -16.77 23.75 -25.17
C GLY A 140 -16.71 25.15 -25.79
N LEU A 141 -15.69 25.94 -25.46
CA LEU A 141 -15.46 27.26 -26.05
C LEU A 141 -15.12 27.17 -27.54
N PHE A 142 -14.25 26.24 -27.94
CA PHE A 142 -13.95 26.02 -29.36
C PHE A 142 -15.18 25.55 -30.13
N SER A 143 -15.94 24.59 -29.60
CA SER A 143 -17.21 24.14 -30.21
C SER A 143 -18.23 25.27 -30.31
N ALA A 144 -18.41 26.09 -29.27
CA ALA A 144 -19.34 27.23 -29.32
C ALA A 144 -18.87 28.33 -30.30
N ARG A 145 -17.56 28.54 -30.44
CA ARG A 145 -16.96 29.49 -31.40
C ARG A 145 -17.04 28.99 -32.83
N HIS A 146 -16.89 27.68 -33.05
CA HIS A 146 -17.00 27.05 -34.37
C HIS A 146 -18.44 26.73 -34.78
N CYS A 147 -19.39 26.65 -33.83
CA CYS A 147 -20.82 26.45 -34.08
C CYS A 147 -21.70 27.69 -33.82
N GLY A 148 -21.13 28.89 -33.70
CA GLY A 148 -21.92 30.11 -33.57
C GLY A 148 -22.39 30.68 -34.91
N PRO A 149 -23.59 31.28 -34.97
CA PRO A 149 -24.90 30.68 -34.76
C PRO A 149 -25.45 30.13 -36.09
N CYS A 150 -26.00 28.91 -36.11
CA CYS A 150 -26.98 28.57 -37.13
C CYS A 150 -28.23 29.43 -36.92
N SER A 151 -28.22 30.63 -37.49
CA SER A 151 -29.36 31.51 -37.65
C SER A 151 -30.39 30.78 -38.52
N GLY A 152 -31.28 30.03 -37.86
CA GLY A 152 -32.44 29.42 -38.49
C GLY A 152 -33.33 30.50 -39.10
N LYS A 153 -33.40 30.53 -40.43
CA LYS A 153 -34.57 31.00 -41.18
C LYS A 153 -34.47 30.58 -42.64
N LYS A 154 -35.30 29.62 -43.05
CA LYS A 154 -36.09 29.73 -44.28
C LYS A 154 -37.34 28.87 -44.20
N LYS A 155 -38.48 29.55 -44.25
CA LYS A 155 -39.83 29.01 -44.38
C LYS A 155 -40.27 29.21 -45.85
N LYS A 156 -40.88 28.19 -46.45
CA LYS A 156 -41.90 28.26 -47.52
C LYS A 156 -42.42 26.82 -47.73
N ASP A 157 -43.52 26.42 -47.11
CA ASP A 157 -44.94 26.60 -47.49
C ASP A 157 -45.31 25.90 -48.81
N VAL A 158 -46.22 24.91 -48.75
CA VAL A 158 -47.46 24.82 -49.57
C VAL A 158 -48.27 23.54 -49.26
N CYS A 159 -49.54 23.79 -48.88
CA CYS A 159 -50.79 22.99 -48.91
C CYS A 159 -50.82 21.58 -48.28
N THR A 160 -51.87 21.18 -47.54
CA THR A 160 -53.28 21.16 -47.97
C THR A 160 -54.25 21.09 -46.76
N ASP A 161 -55.43 21.71 -46.94
CA ASP A 161 -56.71 21.61 -46.21
C ASP A 161 -56.72 21.73 -44.67
N GLY A 162 -57.43 22.67 -44.04
CA GLY A 162 -58.70 23.26 -44.44
C GLY A 162 -59.87 22.45 -43.89
N VAL A 163 -60.12 22.52 -42.58
CA VAL A 163 -61.46 22.51 -41.96
C VAL A 163 -61.34 23.15 -40.58
N VAL A 164 -62.02 24.29 -40.40
CA VAL A 164 -62.13 25.04 -39.15
C VAL A 164 -63.47 24.71 -38.49
N ALA A 165 -63.40 24.64 -37.17
CA ALA A 165 -64.45 24.83 -36.16
C ALA A 165 -65.55 23.77 -36.02
N GLU A 166 -65.53 23.22 -34.80
CA GLU A 166 -66.68 22.74 -34.04
C GLU A 166 -67.95 23.58 -34.25
N THR A 167 -69.02 22.85 -34.56
CA THR A 167 -70.19 22.68 -33.68
C THR A 167 -71.01 23.92 -33.30
N GLU A 168 -72.24 23.88 -33.85
CA GLU A 168 -73.53 24.29 -33.29
C GLU A 168 -74.12 25.69 -33.56
N ASN A 169 -75.35 25.62 -34.08
CA ASN A 169 -76.28 26.66 -34.54
C ASN A 169 -77.18 27.12 -33.37
N PRO A 170 -77.86 28.29 -33.39
CA PRO A 170 -79.25 28.30 -33.88
C PRO A 170 -79.80 29.61 -34.52
N LEU A 171 -80.66 29.41 -35.52
CA LEU A 171 -81.88 30.11 -35.97
C LEU A 171 -82.21 31.56 -35.52
N VAL A 172 -82.32 32.47 -36.51
CA VAL A 172 -83.47 33.39 -36.76
C VAL A 172 -83.70 33.47 -38.27
#